data_AF-A0A7G7YN16-F1
#
_entry.id   AF-A0A7G7YN16-F1
#
_cell.length_a   1.000
_cell.length_b   1.000
_cell.length_c   1.000
_cell.angle_alpha   90.00
_cell.angle_beta   90.00
_cell.angle_gamma   90.00
#
_symmetry.space_group_name_H-M   'P 1'
#
loop_
_entity.id
_entity.type
_entity.pdbx_description
1 polymer ?
#
loop_
_entity_poly.entity_id
_entity_poly.type
_entity_poly.pdbx_seq_one_letter_code
_entity_poly.pdbx_strand_id
1 'polypeptide(L)'
;MKTRVRSRLQSLPQGVADAALFFVVTVVVFTVAGALWGALYPTTQVRISADAGAEIVPETVDAGFQAYAWYIVGSVVLGFALARWAYTTLRRGVTQLLWLFCWVLFGAWWAILIGARVVEAVHPMDRSVTQPGDVFYVVDFISAWPVVLVAPTIAVLSYWIGAVVDDPDSFEN
;
A
#
# COMPACT_ATOMS: atom_id res chain seq x y z
N MET A 1 32.23 20.64 -3.02
CA MET A 1 31.18 20.03 -2.17
C MET A 1 30.57 18.75 -2.77
N LYS A 2 30.31 18.68 -4.09
CA LYS A 2 29.81 17.48 -4.80
C LYS A 2 30.69 16.21 -4.68
N THR A 3 32.00 16.36 -4.51
CA THR A 3 32.96 15.25 -4.49
C THR A 3 32.92 14.40 -3.21
N ARG A 4 32.51 14.98 -2.06
CA ARG A 4 32.46 14.26 -0.78
C ARG A 4 31.23 13.35 -0.63
N VAL A 5 30.15 13.62 -1.37
CA VAL A 5 28.92 12.81 -1.30
C VAL A 5 29.12 11.46 -2.00
N ARG A 6 29.83 11.45 -3.14
CA ARG A 6 30.16 10.20 -3.86
C ARG A 6 31.09 9.28 -3.08
N SER A 7 32.05 9.81 -2.32
CA SER A 7 32.99 8.96 -1.57
C SER A 7 32.36 8.29 -0.34
N ARG A 8 31.33 8.88 0.27
CA ARG A 8 30.64 8.28 1.42
C ARG A 8 29.66 7.18 1.02
N LEU A 9 29.10 7.23 -0.19
CA LEU A 9 28.26 6.15 -0.72
C LEU A 9 29.10 4.91 -1.07
N GLN A 10 30.38 5.07 -1.42
CA GLN A 10 31.29 3.97 -1.70
C GLN A 10 31.85 3.27 -0.46
N SER A 11 31.66 3.82 0.75
CA SER A 11 32.18 3.25 1.99
C SER A 11 31.13 2.52 2.83
N LEU A 12 29.91 2.33 2.30
CA LEU A 12 28.89 1.56 3.00
C LEU A 12 29.18 0.06 2.82
N PRO A 13 29.20 -0.73 3.91
CA PRO A 13 29.17 -2.18 3.79
C PRO A 13 28.01 -2.58 2.87
N GLN A 14 28.24 -3.48 1.91
CA GLN A 14 27.26 -3.82 0.86
C GLN A 14 25.86 -4.14 1.43
N GLY A 15 25.78 -4.86 2.55
CA GLY A 15 24.51 -5.17 3.21
C GLY A 15 23.71 -3.94 3.70
N VAL A 16 24.36 -2.84 4.06
CA VAL A 16 23.68 -1.59 4.46
C VAL A 16 23.11 -0.88 3.23
N ALA A 17 23.85 -0.91 2.11
CA ALA A 17 23.39 -0.32 0.86
C ALA A 17 22.17 -1.08 0.30
N ASP A 18 22.19 -2.41 0.35
CA ASP A 18 21.08 -3.23 -0.15
C ASP A 18 19.83 -3.10 0.72
N ALA A 19 19.99 -3.03 2.05
CA ALA A 19 18.89 -2.79 2.97
C ALA A 19 18.27 -1.39 2.79
N ALA A 20 19.10 -0.36 2.57
CA ALA A 20 18.64 0.99 2.27
C ALA A 20 17.91 1.05 0.92
N LEU A 21 18.43 0.36 -0.10
CA LEU A 21 17.77 0.24 -1.40
C LEU A 21 16.40 -0.43 -1.26
N PHE A 22 16.32 -1.52 -0.50
CA PHE A 22 15.06 -2.21 -0.24
C PHE A 22 14.02 -1.28 0.39
N PHE A 23 14.43 -0.51 1.40
CA PHE A 23 13.55 0.47 2.03
C PHE A 23 13.06 1.54 1.04
N VAL A 24 13.98 2.16 0.29
CA VAL A 24 13.64 3.21 -0.68
C VAL A 24 12.68 2.68 -1.74
N VAL A 25 12.98 1.52 -2.32
CA VAL A 25 12.11 0.88 -3.31
C VAL A 25 10.75 0.60 -2.69
N THR A 26 10.69 -0.04 -1.51
CA THR A 26 9.43 -0.33 -0.81
C THR A 26 8.57 0.92 -0.66
N VAL A 27 9.13 2.02 -0.15
CA VAL A 27 8.41 3.29 -0.01
C VAL A 27 7.90 3.81 -1.36
N VAL A 28 8.74 3.76 -2.40
CA VAL A 28 8.36 4.23 -3.75
C VAL A 28 7.22 3.40 -4.33
N VAL A 29 7.31 2.06 -4.33
CA VAL A 29 6.25 1.22 -4.92
C VAL A 29 4.93 1.38 -4.15
N PHE A 30 4.97 1.43 -2.82
CA PHE A 30 3.78 1.67 -2.03
C PHE A 30 3.22 3.09 -2.18
N THR A 31 4.06 4.09 -2.38
CA THR A 31 3.60 5.46 -2.70
C THR A 31 2.85 5.49 -4.02
N VAL A 32 3.42 4.87 -5.06
CA VAL A 32 2.79 4.80 -6.39
C VAL A 32 1.49 4.00 -6.32
N ALA A 33 1.50 2.84 -5.65
CA ALA A 33 0.31 2.01 -5.51
C ALA A 33 -0.80 2.72 -4.71
N GLY A 34 -0.45 3.39 -3.61
CA GLY A 34 -1.39 4.19 -2.83
C GLY A 34 -1.99 5.33 -3.65
N ALA A 35 -1.17 6.04 -4.42
CA ALA A 35 -1.64 7.10 -5.30
C ALA A 35 -2.56 6.59 -6.42
N LEU A 36 -2.21 5.48 -7.07
CA LEU A 36 -3.05 4.84 -8.08
C LEU A 36 -4.38 4.36 -7.49
N TRP A 37 -4.33 3.73 -6.33
CA TRP A 37 -5.53 3.30 -5.62
C TRP A 37 -6.43 4.48 -5.25
N GLY A 38 -5.86 5.58 -4.74
CA GLY A 38 -6.63 6.78 -4.41
C GLY A 38 -7.21 7.48 -5.63
N ALA A 39 -6.50 7.49 -6.76
CA ALA A 39 -6.99 8.06 -8.01
C ALA A 39 -8.15 7.26 -8.61
N LEU A 40 -8.14 5.93 -8.41
CA LEU A 40 -9.15 5.00 -8.91
C LEU A 40 -10.21 4.64 -7.84
N TYR A 41 -10.25 5.37 -6.72
CA TYR A 41 -11.09 5.04 -5.57
C TYR A 41 -12.58 5.12 -5.95
N PRO A 42 -13.33 4.01 -5.89
CA PRO A 42 -14.78 4.01 -6.15
C PRO A 42 -15.52 4.87 -5.11
N THR A 43 -16.47 5.69 -5.55
CA THR A 43 -17.22 6.59 -4.67
C THR A 43 -18.71 6.27 -4.63
N THR A 44 -19.33 6.38 -3.45
CA THR A 44 -20.77 6.19 -3.26
C THR A 44 -21.52 7.45 -3.68
N GLN A 45 -22.53 7.34 -4.54
CA GLN A 45 -23.36 8.47 -4.96
C GLN A 45 -24.58 8.61 -4.03
N VAL A 46 -24.79 9.83 -3.54
CA VAL A 46 -25.96 10.19 -2.73
C VAL A 46 -26.71 11.30 -3.46
N ARG A 47 -28.00 11.08 -3.70
CA ARG A 47 -28.89 12.05 -4.36
C ARG A 47 -29.76 12.77 -3.32
N ILE A 48 -29.90 14.08 -3.48
CA ILE A 48 -30.85 14.86 -2.69
C ILE A 48 -32.24 14.67 -3.30
N SER A 49 -33.13 14.03 -2.56
CA SER A 49 -34.53 13.79 -2.93
C SER A 49 -35.35 15.09 -2.89
N ALA A 50 -36.45 15.14 -3.63
CA ALA A 50 -37.33 16.30 -3.77
C ALA A 50 -37.91 16.79 -2.43
N ASP A 51 -38.00 15.90 -1.44
CA ASP A 51 -38.49 16.18 -0.09
C ASP A 51 -37.39 16.63 0.89
N ALA A 52 -36.22 17.04 0.38
CA ALA A 52 -35.01 17.33 1.15
C ALA A 52 -34.43 16.14 1.94
N GLY A 53 -34.86 14.91 1.61
CA GLY A 53 -34.22 13.67 2.07
C GLY A 53 -32.94 13.35 1.28
N ALA A 54 -32.05 12.54 1.84
CA ALA A 54 -30.88 12.01 1.13
C ALA A 54 -31.11 10.53 0.81
N GLU A 55 -31.05 10.15 -0.46
CA GLU A 55 -31.17 8.77 -0.92
C GLU A 55 -29.85 8.31 -1.54
N ILE A 56 -29.35 7.16 -1.07
CA ILE A 56 -28.16 6.53 -1.63
C ILE A 56 -28.56 5.85 -2.95
N VAL A 57 -27.80 6.08 -4.02
CA VAL A 57 -28.02 5.38 -5.29
C VAL A 57 -27.64 3.90 -5.08
N PRO A 58 -28.60 2.94 -5.21
CA PRO A 58 -28.38 1.55 -4.81
C PRO A 58 -27.17 0.88 -5.47
N GLU A 59 -26.87 1.24 -6.72
CA GLU A 59 -25.75 0.70 -7.50
C GLU A 59 -24.37 1.12 -6.98
N THR A 60 -24.30 2.12 -6.09
CA THR A 60 -23.02 2.68 -5.60
C THR A 60 -22.76 2.37 -4.12
N VAL A 61 -23.66 1.64 -3.47
CA VAL A 61 -23.57 1.29 -2.03
C VAL A 61 -22.29 0.51 -1.72
N ASP A 62 -21.83 -0.33 -2.65
CA ASP A 62 -20.67 -1.22 -2.45
C ASP A 62 -19.31 -0.58 -2.77
N ALA A 63 -19.28 0.72 -3.10
CA ALA A 63 -18.06 1.41 -3.53
C ALA A 63 -16.92 1.31 -2.49
N GLY A 64 -17.23 1.44 -1.20
CA GLY A 64 -16.26 1.28 -0.12
C GLY A 64 -15.68 -0.14 -0.03
N PHE A 65 -16.53 -1.17 -0.19
CA PHE A 65 -16.08 -2.57 -0.22
C PHE A 65 -15.21 -2.86 -1.45
N GLN A 66 -15.59 -2.32 -2.61
CA GLN A 66 -14.82 -2.47 -3.84
C GLN A 66 -13.44 -1.79 -3.72
N ALA A 67 -13.38 -0.59 -3.14
CA ALA A 67 -12.11 0.10 -2.85
C ALA A 67 -11.20 -0.76 -1.96
N TYR A 68 -11.78 -1.36 -0.92
CA TYR A 68 -11.09 -2.25 0.00
C TYR A 68 -10.57 -3.51 -0.70
N ALA A 69 -11.38 -4.14 -1.54
CA ALA A 69 -10.97 -5.32 -2.32
C ALA A 69 -9.79 -5.03 -3.26
N TRP A 70 -9.83 -3.90 -3.99
CA TRP A 70 -8.73 -3.50 -4.86
C TRP A 70 -7.43 -3.25 -4.10
N TYR A 71 -7.52 -2.62 -2.92
CA TYR A 71 -6.36 -2.41 -2.06
C TYR A 71 -5.75 -3.75 -1.61
N ILE A 72 -6.59 -4.72 -1.21
CA ILE A 72 -6.13 -6.07 -0.82
C ILE A 72 -5.40 -6.73 -1.98
N VAL A 73 -5.98 -6.75 -3.17
CA VAL A 73 -5.37 -7.38 -4.35
C VAL A 73 -4.02 -6.75 -4.65
N GLY A 74 -3.93 -5.42 -4.66
CA GLY A 74 -2.66 -4.71 -4.85
C GLY A 74 -1.63 -5.03 -3.77
N SER A 75 -2.07 -5.09 -2.51
CA SER A 75 -1.23 -5.44 -1.35
C SER A 75 -0.67 -6.85 -1.41
N VAL A 76 -1.47 -7.83 -1.84
CA VAL A 76 -1.03 -9.22 -2.05
C VAL A 76 0.08 -9.26 -3.10
N VAL A 77 -0.14 -8.61 -4.26
CA VAL A 77 0.84 -8.58 -5.36
C VAL A 77 2.15 -7.93 -4.91
N LEU A 78 2.08 -6.77 -4.25
CA LEU A 78 3.27 -6.07 -3.76
C LEU A 78 4.00 -6.85 -2.66
N GLY A 79 3.27 -7.42 -1.71
CA GLY A 79 3.85 -8.23 -0.65
C GLY A 79 4.62 -9.44 -1.21
N PHE A 80 4.02 -10.14 -2.19
CA PHE A 80 4.67 -11.25 -2.87
C PHE A 80 5.92 -10.80 -3.66
N ALA A 81 5.81 -9.73 -4.44
CA ALA A 81 6.92 -9.22 -5.26
C ALA A 81 8.11 -8.77 -4.40
N LEU A 82 7.86 -8.05 -3.31
CA LEU A 82 8.90 -7.61 -2.38
C LEU A 82 9.54 -8.78 -1.63
N ALA A 83 8.75 -9.78 -1.24
CA ALA A 83 9.30 -11.00 -0.63
C ALA A 83 10.22 -11.76 -1.59
N ARG A 84 9.79 -11.94 -2.85
CA ARG A 84 10.60 -12.57 -3.90
C ARG A 84 11.91 -11.81 -4.13
N TRP A 85 11.84 -10.48 -4.20
CA TRP A 85 13.02 -9.65 -4.41
C TRP A 85 13.97 -9.70 -3.20
N ALA A 86 13.43 -9.58 -1.98
CA ALA A 86 14.21 -9.70 -0.75
C ALA A 86 14.91 -11.06 -0.65
N TYR A 87 14.21 -12.16 -0.98
CA TYR A 87 14.75 -13.51 -0.93
C TYR A 87 15.91 -13.75 -1.91
N THR A 88 15.89 -13.07 -3.05
CA THR A 88 16.88 -13.25 -4.13
C THR A 88 18.07 -12.30 -4.02
N THR A 89 17.91 -11.15 -3.36
CA THR A 89 18.91 -10.07 -3.37
C THR A 89 19.54 -9.80 -2.01
N LEU A 90 18.85 -10.10 -0.92
CA LEU A 90 19.31 -9.81 0.44
C LEU A 90 19.83 -11.08 1.12
N ARG A 91 20.66 -10.89 2.16
CA ARG A 91 21.14 -12.00 2.99
C ARG A 91 19.96 -12.73 3.61
N ARG A 92 19.95 -14.05 3.46
CA ARG A 92 18.89 -14.92 3.92
C ARG A 92 19.04 -15.17 5.42
N GLY A 93 17.93 -15.12 6.15
CA GLY A 93 17.92 -15.48 7.56
C GLY A 93 16.60 -15.16 8.26
N VAL A 94 16.47 -15.58 9.51
CA VAL A 94 15.27 -15.32 10.32
C VAL A 94 15.11 -13.83 10.63
N THR A 95 16.20 -13.10 10.83
CA THR A 95 16.16 -11.64 11.03
C THR A 95 15.59 -10.92 9.82
N GLN A 96 15.80 -11.46 8.61
CA GLN A 96 15.28 -10.89 7.38
C GLN A 96 13.75 -10.98 7.29
N LEU A 97 13.13 -12.00 7.89
CA LEU A 97 11.67 -12.11 8.00
C LEU A 97 11.06 -10.95 8.79
N LEU A 98 11.62 -10.66 9.98
CA LEU A 98 11.17 -9.55 10.81
C LEU A 98 11.42 -8.21 10.14
N TRP A 99 12.58 -8.05 9.50
CA TRP A 99 12.91 -6.87 8.73
C TRP A 99 11.92 -6.63 7.58
N LEU A 100 11.64 -7.67 6.78
CA LEU A 100 10.67 -7.63 5.68
C LEU A 100 9.28 -7.25 6.19
N PHE A 101 8.82 -7.89 7.27
CA PHE A 101 7.53 -7.58 7.89
C PHE A 101 7.43 -6.10 8.25
N CYS A 102 8.42 -5.55 8.97
CA CYS A 102 8.39 -4.16 9.43
C CYS A 102 8.31 -3.15 8.28
N TRP A 103 9.11 -3.34 7.23
CA TRP A 103 9.16 -2.36 6.13
C TRP A 103 7.99 -2.49 5.17
N VAL A 104 7.50 -3.70 4.92
CA VAL A 104 6.27 -3.90 4.14
C VAL A 104 5.06 -3.38 4.91
N LEU A 105 5.01 -3.57 6.24
CA LEU A 105 3.97 -2.99 7.10
C LEU A 105 3.98 -1.47 7.03
N PHE A 106 5.16 -0.86 7.16
CA PHE A 106 5.31 0.59 7.03
C PHE A 106 4.89 1.08 5.64
N GLY A 107 5.31 0.39 4.57
CA GLY A 107 4.93 0.72 3.21
C GLY A 107 3.43 0.63 2.98
N ALA A 108 2.77 -0.43 3.45
CA ALA A 108 1.32 -0.58 3.35
C ALA A 108 0.58 0.53 4.11
N TRP A 109 1.01 0.85 5.34
CA TRP A 109 0.43 1.97 6.08
C TRP A 109 0.63 3.31 5.34
N TRP A 110 1.83 3.53 4.80
CA TRP A 110 2.15 4.71 4.01
C TRP A 110 1.30 4.85 2.74
N ALA A 111 1.03 3.74 2.05
CA ALA A 111 0.17 3.73 0.86
C ALA A 111 -1.25 4.21 1.16
N ILE A 112 -1.82 3.84 2.32
CA ILE A 112 -3.14 4.33 2.74
C ILE A 112 -3.11 5.84 2.96
N LEU A 113 -2.07 6.36 3.63
CA LEU A 113 -1.94 7.79 3.87
C LEU A 113 -1.89 8.58 2.56
N ILE A 114 -1.05 8.15 1.62
CA ILE A 114 -0.94 8.80 0.30
C ILE A 114 -2.24 8.64 -0.48
N GLY A 115 -2.82 7.44 -0.49
CA GLY A 115 -4.08 7.17 -1.15
C GLY A 115 -5.19 8.09 -0.67
N ALA A 116 -5.36 8.25 0.65
CA ALA A 116 -6.34 9.16 1.24
C ALA A 116 -6.14 10.60 0.75
N ARG A 117 -4.89 11.10 0.67
CA ARG A 117 -4.62 12.44 0.12
C ARG A 117 -4.97 12.57 -1.35
N VAL A 118 -4.75 11.52 -2.14
CA VAL A 118 -5.13 11.53 -3.56
C VAL A 118 -6.65 11.47 -3.72
N VAL A 119 -7.36 10.67 -2.91
CA VAL A 119 -8.82 10.64 -2.90
C VAL A 119 -9.38 12.03 -2.62
N GLU A 120 -8.90 12.71 -1.58
CA GLU A 120 -9.31 14.08 -1.23
C GLU A 120 -9.05 15.08 -2.37
N ALA A 121 -7.95 14.91 -3.11
CA ALA A 121 -7.58 15.81 -4.20
C ALA A 121 -8.39 15.54 -5.48
N VAL A 122 -8.71 14.28 -5.79
CA VAL A 122 -9.40 13.88 -7.02
C VAL A 122 -10.92 13.98 -6.87
N HIS A 123 -11.46 13.71 -5.68
CA HIS A 123 -12.88 13.74 -5.36
C HIS A 123 -13.17 14.78 -4.28
N PRO A 124 -12.96 16.08 -4.56
CA PRO A 124 -13.27 17.12 -3.58
C PRO A 124 -14.77 17.09 -3.26
N MET A 125 -15.11 17.04 -1.98
CA MET A 125 -16.51 17.18 -1.58
C MET A 125 -16.98 18.61 -1.89
N ASP A 126 -17.83 18.74 -2.91
CA ASP A 126 -18.50 20.01 -3.17
C ASP A 126 -19.59 20.23 -2.12
N ARG A 127 -19.32 21.17 -1.21
CA ARG A 127 -20.24 21.55 -0.12
C ARG A 127 -21.28 22.58 -0.57
N SER A 128 -21.26 23.00 -1.84
CA SER A 128 -22.22 23.98 -2.39
C SER A 128 -23.48 23.35 -2.98
N VAL A 129 -23.56 22.02 -2.93
CA VAL A 129 -24.66 21.21 -3.42
C VAL A 129 -25.87 21.37 -2.51
N THR A 130 -26.83 22.21 -2.93
CA THR A 130 -27.97 22.64 -2.10
C THR A 130 -29.32 22.42 -2.78
N GLN A 131 -29.36 21.91 -4.02
CA GLN A 131 -30.60 21.81 -4.78
C GLN A 131 -31.11 20.35 -4.83
N PRO A 132 -32.44 20.14 -4.73
CA PRO A 132 -33.03 18.83 -4.96
C PRO A 132 -32.71 18.32 -6.38
N GLY A 133 -32.22 17.09 -6.48
CA GLY A 133 -31.72 16.48 -7.72
C GLY A 133 -30.20 16.41 -7.83
N ASP A 134 -29.46 17.11 -6.98
CA ASP A 134 -28.00 17.06 -7.00
C ASP A 134 -27.44 15.73 -6.43
N VAL A 135 -26.28 15.30 -6.94
CA VAL A 135 -25.56 14.08 -6.52
C VAL A 135 -24.25 14.47 -5.83
N PHE A 136 -23.97 13.94 -4.65
CA PHE A 136 -22.67 14.07 -3.99
C PHE A 136 -22.03 12.70 -3.72
N TYR A 137 -20.70 12.71 -3.60
CA TYR A 137 -19.91 11.49 -3.45
C TYR A 137 -19.46 11.31 -2.00
N VAL A 138 -19.76 10.16 -1.40
CA VAL A 138 -19.34 9.78 -0.05
C VAL A 138 -18.27 8.70 -0.12
N VAL A 139 -17.18 8.91 0.62
CA VAL A 139 -16.11 7.94 0.80
C VAL A 139 -16.40 7.16 2.07
N ASP A 140 -16.64 5.85 1.94
CA ASP A 140 -16.95 4.99 3.08
C ASP A 140 -15.67 4.36 3.63
N PHE A 141 -15.24 4.81 4.82
CA PHE A 141 -13.97 4.40 5.40
C PHE A 141 -14.13 3.10 6.19
N ILE A 142 -13.81 1.97 5.57
CA ILE A 142 -13.62 0.68 6.27
C ILE A 142 -12.36 0.75 7.15
N SER A 143 -12.37 0.05 8.30
CA SER A 143 -11.24 0.01 9.23
C SER A 143 -9.92 -0.30 8.51
N ALA A 144 -8.95 0.61 8.60
CA ALA A 144 -7.69 0.48 7.88
C ALA A 144 -6.79 -0.65 8.45
N TRP A 145 -6.91 -0.98 9.73
CA TRP A 145 -5.96 -1.87 10.41
C TRP A 145 -5.86 -3.30 9.85
N PRO A 146 -6.96 -4.01 9.56
CA PRO A 146 -6.88 -5.34 8.96
C PRO A 146 -6.23 -5.33 7.58
N VAL A 147 -6.47 -4.27 6.78
CA VAL A 147 -5.99 -4.21 5.40
C VAL A 147 -4.50 -3.95 5.30
N VAL A 148 -3.95 -3.16 6.23
CA VAL A 148 -2.51 -2.88 6.31
C VAL A 148 -1.70 -4.14 6.59
N LEU A 149 -2.29 -5.13 7.26
CA LEU A 149 -1.62 -6.39 7.61
C LEU A 149 -1.55 -7.39 6.45
N VAL A 150 -2.33 -7.21 5.38
CA VAL A 150 -2.36 -8.15 4.25
C VAL A 150 -1.00 -8.24 3.56
N ALA A 151 -0.45 -7.11 3.10
CA ALA A 151 0.84 -7.08 2.43
C ALA A 151 1.99 -7.70 3.25
N PRO A 152 2.23 -7.32 4.53
CA PRO A 152 3.31 -7.91 5.30
C PRO A 152 3.07 -9.38 5.64
N THR A 153 1.81 -9.81 5.83
CA THR A 153 1.50 -11.23 6.04
C THR A 153 1.85 -12.05 4.80
N ILE A 154 1.43 -11.61 3.62
CA ILE A 154 1.78 -12.27 2.36
C ILE A 154 3.28 -12.27 2.13
N ALA A 155 3.96 -11.17 2.45
CA ALA A 155 5.41 -11.08 2.28
C ALA A 155 6.14 -12.11 3.17
N VAL A 156 5.79 -12.18 4.46
CA VAL A 156 6.34 -13.15 5.41
C VAL A 156 6.05 -14.58 4.99
N LEU A 157 4.79 -14.91 4.64
CA LEU A 157 4.41 -16.25 4.21
C LEU A 157 5.16 -16.67 2.95
N SER A 158 5.26 -15.78 1.97
CA SER A 158 5.96 -16.06 0.71
C SER A 158 7.46 -16.28 0.93
N TYR A 159 8.09 -15.47 1.78
CA TYR A 159 9.48 -15.66 2.17
C TYR A 159 9.66 -16.98 2.93
N TRP A 160 8.79 -17.29 3.88
CA TRP A 160 8.88 -18.49 4.70
C TRP A 160 8.70 -19.78 3.88
N ILE A 161 7.76 -19.79 2.94
CA ILE A 161 7.59 -20.89 1.99
C ILE A 161 8.88 -21.09 1.18
N GLY A 162 9.47 -20.00 0.66
CA GLY A 162 10.75 -20.08 -0.04
C GLY A 162 11.86 -20.66 0.84
N ALA A 163 11.93 -20.22 2.09
CA ALA A 163 12.93 -20.67 3.05
C ALA A 163 12.79 -22.14 3.45
N VAL A 164 11.57 -22.68 3.50
CA VAL A 164 11.32 -24.11 3.82
C VAL A 164 11.63 -25.02 2.63
N VAL A 165 11.49 -24.52 1.41
CA VAL A 165 11.73 -25.30 0.17
C VAL A 165 13.20 -25.34 -0.21
N ASP A 166 13.98 -24.31 0.11
CA ASP A 166 15.43 -24.29 -0.14
C ASP A 166 16.21 -25.16 0.85
N ASP A 167 17.34 -25.70 0.39
CA ASP A 167 18.25 -26.53 1.17
C ASP A 167 18.80 -25.77 2.41
N PRO A 168 18.83 -26.37 3.63
CA PRO A 168 19.37 -25.73 4.84
C PRO A 168 20.79 -25.15 4.68
N ASP A 169 21.63 -25.74 3.82
CA ASP A 169 23.00 -25.24 3.56
C ASP A 169 23.02 -23.90 2.80
N SER A 170 21.89 -23.44 2.28
CA SER A 170 21.78 -22.18 1.53
C SER A 170 21.70 -20.91 2.41
N PHE A 171 21.57 -21.05 3.73
CA PHE A 171 21.45 -19.93 4.68
C PHE A 171 22.78 -19.46 5.26
N GLU A 172 23.88 -20.17 5.02
CA GLU A 172 25.21 -19.88 5.61
C GLU A 172 26.11 -18.97 4.75
N ASN A 173 25.63 -18.49 3.58
CA ASN A 173 26.40 -17.62 2.67
C ASN A 173 26.04 -16.12 2.77
#